data_AF-A0A2E7BSF0-F1
#
_entry.id   AF-A0A2E7BSF0-F1
#
_cell.length_a   1.000
_cell.length_b   1.000
_cell.length_c   1.000
_cell.angle_alpha   90.00
_cell.angle_beta   90.00
_cell.angle_gamma   90.00
#
_symmetry.space_group_name_H-M   'P 1'
#
loop_
_entity.id
_entity.type
_entity.pdbx_description
1 polymer ?
#
loop_
_entity_poly.entity_id
_entity_poly.type
_entity_poly.pdbx_seq_one_letter_code
_entity_poly.pdbx_strand_id
1 'polypeptide(L)'
;MARPSSRSPNRDFFMQSTCHGVLVAAGRSVRFGADKLALRLDDGDTVLFHAARCLLEGGIAGLVIVGAPGSEHGLERLGPELLAVVPGGKERVDSVLCGLAALPVDADLVAVHDAARPFCHPQLVRRLCAAAAETGAAVPLLPSVDSLIQLDGSGQPSTGLTRADVRRVQTPQVARREWLLQALGSHGAGATDESSALLAAGFPVMGVEGEEANIKITRPTDLPSRPRRTVVGQGFDVHRYDASRPLYLGGCELQGELGLAGHSDADVLLHALVDALLGAVGAGDIGEHFPPSEARWADADSTIFLAHAMGLVAEAGGRVEHVDLCLIGEQPRLRPYKALIVGRLSQLLELPAQSINLKATTTEGLGFTGRREGLAVQALATVTLPPLRERAGD
;
A
#
# COMPACT_ATOMS: atom_id res chain seq x y z
N MET A 1 -56.57 3.87 -43.88
CA MET A 1 -55.74 2.73 -43.43
C MET A 1 -54.57 3.26 -42.61
N ALA A 2 -54.71 3.28 -41.29
CA ALA A 2 -53.62 3.59 -40.37
C ALA A 2 -53.33 2.31 -39.57
N ARG A 3 -52.09 1.80 -39.67
CA ARG A 3 -51.64 0.63 -38.91
C ARG A 3 -51.44 1.03 -37.44
N PRO A 4 -51.82 0.20 -36.46
CA PRO A 4 -51.44 0.45 -35.07
C PRO A 4 -49.95 0.12 -34.89
N SER A 5 -49.21 1.04 -34.28
CA SER A 5 -47.82 0.83 -33.89
C SER A 5 -47.76 -0.17 -32.73
N SER A 6 -47.18 -1.35 -32.96
CA SER A 6 -46.81 -2.27 -31.90
C SER A 6 -45.67 -1.66 -31.07
N ARG A 7 -45.99 -1.16 -29.86
CA ARG A 7 -44.99 -0.94 -28.83
C ARG A 7 -44.40 -2.31 -28.46
N SER A 8 -43.10 -2.47 -28.68
CA SER A 8 -42.37 -3.67 -28.26
C SER A 8 -42.30 -3.72 -26.73
N PRO A 9 -42.71 -4.82 -26.08
CA PRO A 9 -42.72 -4.93 -24.62
C PRO A 9 -41.32 -4.98 -23.97
N ASN A 10 -40.24 -5.00 -24.78
CA ASN A 10 -38.87 -5.12 -24.28
C ASN A 10 -38.21 -3.81 -23.86
N ARG A 11 -38.70 -2.64 -24.28
CA ARG A 11 -37.96 -1.38 -24.01
C ARG A 11 -38.11 -0.87 -22.57
N ASP A 12 -39.22 -1.20 -21.91
CA ASP A 12 -39.50 -0.75 -20.54
C ASP A 12 -38.87 -1.69 -19.48
N PHE A 13 -38.48 -2.91 -19.84
CA PHE A 13 -37.84 -3.88 -18.94
C PHE A 13 -36.37 -3.54 -18.65
N PHE A 14 -35.67 -2.89 -19.61
CA PHE A 14 -34.23 -2.59 -19.48
C PHE A 14 -33.91 -1.33 -18.66
N MET A 15 -34.91 -0.56 -18.22
CA MET A 15 -34.69 0.65 -17.42
C MET A 15 -34.58 0.42 -15.90
N GLN A 16 -34.60 -0.83 -15.42
CA GLN A 16 -34.64 -1.13 -13.97
C GLN A 16 -33.72 -2.28 -13.50
N SER A 17 -32.82 -2.81 -14.34
CA SER A 17 -31.97 -3.91 -13.89
C SER A 17 -30.93 -3.44 -12.87
N THR A 18 -31.08 -3.93 -11.64
CA THR A 18 -30.15 -3.63 -10.54
C THR A 18 -28.93 -4.55 -10.61
N CYS A 19 -27.73 -3.97 -10.51
CA CYS A 19 -26.49 -4.75 -10.48
C CYS A 19 -25.92 -4.79 -9.07
N HIS A 20 -25.58 -5.97 -8.57
CA HIS A 20 -24.92 -6.16 -7.28
C HIS A 20 -23.50 -6.70 -7.47
N GLY A 21 -22.63 -6.50 -6.48
CA GLY A 21 -21.23 -6.93 -6.54
C GLY A 21 -20.95 -8.17 -5.69
N VAL A 22 -20.09 -9.05 -6.20
CA VAL A 22 -19.37 -10.07 -5.42
C VAL A 22 -17.87 -9.82 -5.56
N LEU A 23 -17.21 -9.44 -4.47
CA LEU A 23 -15.77 -9.24 -4.44
C LEU A 23 -15.06 -10.47 -3.86
N VAL A 24 -14.30 -11.18 -4.69
CA VAL A 24 -13.62 -12.42 -4.31
C VAL A 24 -12.27 -12.10 -3.68
N ALA A 25 -12.17 -12.33 -2.37
CA ALA A 25 -11.01 -12.05 -1.52
C ALA A 25 -10.43 -13.30 -0.81
N ALA A 26 -10.99 -14.49 -1.01
CA ALA A 26 -10.59 -15.72 -0.30
C ALA A 26 -9.27 -16.39 -0.78
N GLY A 27 -8.47 -15.72 -1.62
CA GLY A 27 -7.26 -16.30 -2.19
C GLY A 27 -6.07 -16.34 -1.21
N ARG A 28 -5.33 -17.46 -1.16
CA ARG A 28 -4.21 -17.69 -0.22
C ARG A 28 -2.92 -16.87 -0.44
N SER A 29 -2.90 -15.93 -1.38
CA SER A 29 -1.75 -15.03 -1.68
C SER A 29 -0.34 -15.66 -1.77
N VAL A 30 -0.23 -16.97 -2.04
CA VAL A 30 1.02 -17.76 -1.99
C VAL A 30 2.15 -17.16 -2.83
N ARG A 31 1.84 -16.67 -4.04
CA ARG A 31 2.82 -16.08 -4.96
C ARG A 31 3.34 -14.70 -4.52
N PHE A 32 2.62 -14.03 -3.64
CA PHE A 32 2.98 -12.71 -3.12
C PHE A 32 3.85 -12.82 -1.86
N GLY A 33 3.73 -13.93 -1.10
CA GLY A 33 4.52 -14.17 0.12
C GLY A 33 3.96 -13.50 1.39
N ALA A 34 2.92 -12.68 1.26
CA ALA A 34 2.22 -12.01 2.36
C ALA A 34 0.74 -11.79 1.99
N ASP A 35 -0.08 -11.34 2.94
CA ASP A 35 -1.46 -10.94 2.64
C ASP A 35 -1.49 -9.63 1.82
N LYS A 36 -1.55 -9.79 0.50
CA LYS A 36 -1.61 -8.68 -0.44
C LYS A 36 -2.90 -7.86 -0.37
N LEU A 37 -3.98 -8.43 0.17
CA LEU A 37 -5.26 -7.72 0.24
C LEU A 37 -5.28 -6.72 1.41
N ALA A 38 -4.55 -7.04 2.49
CA ALA A 38 -4.30 -6.15 3.62
C ALA A 38 -3.21 -5.10 3.37
N LEU A 39 -2.46 -5.20 2.26
CA LEU A 39 -1.45 -4.22 1.89
C LEU A 39 -2.09 -2.84 1.71
N ARG A 40 -1.55 -1.83 2.40
CA ARG A 40 -1.92 -0.43 2.20
C ARG A 40 -1.24 0.15 0.97
N LEU A 41 -2.02 0.81 0.13
CA LEU A 41 -1.55 1.64 -0.95
C LEU A 41 -1.14 3.02 -0.40
N ASP A 42 -0.63 3.89 -1.27
CA ASP A 42 -0.05 5.19 -0.89
C ASP A 42 -1.03 6.12 -0.16
N ASP A 43 -2.33 5.99 -0.41
CA ASP A 43 -3.36 6.75 0.29
C ASP A 43 -3.70 6.18 1.67
N GLY A 44 -3.03 5.11 2.10
CA GLY A 44 -3.23 4.44 3.38
C GLY A 44 -4.34 3.39 3.36
N ASP A 45 -5.08 3.25 2.26
CA ASP A 45 -6.18 2.30 2.13
C ASP A 45 -5.71 0.95 1.61
N THR A 46 -6.39 -0.12 2.00
CA THR A 46 -6.02 -1.47 1.63
C THR A 46 -6.35 -1.78 0.18
N VAL A 47 -5.62 -2.71 -0.44
CA VAL A 47 -5.95 -3.26 -1.77
C VAL A 47 -7.40 -3.75 -1.81
N LEU A 48 -7.87 -4.41 -0.75
CA LEU A 48 -9.25 -4.85 -0.62
C LEU A 48 -10.24 -3.68 -0.65
N PHE A 49 -9.98 -2.62 0.13
CA PHE A 49 -10.84 -1.44 0.20
C PHE A 49 -10.95 -0.75 -1.16
N HIS A 50 -9.83 -0.58 -1.88
CA HIS A 50 -9.83 0.03 -3.21
C HIS A 50 -10.67 -0.77 -4.22
N ALA A 51 -10.52 -2.09 -4.24
CA ALA A 51 -11.29 -2.95 -5.14
C ALA A 51 -12.80 -2.90 -4.82
N ALA A 52 -13.16 -2.83 -3.54
CA ALA A 52 -14.56 -2.68 -3.10
C ALA A 52 -15.14 -1.31 -3.49
N ARG A 53 -14.41 -0.23 -3.18
CA ARG A 53 -14.80 1.15 -3.48
C ARG A 53 -15.05 1.35 -4.98
N CYS A 54 -14.18 0.83 -5.84
CA CYS A 54 -14.37 0.92 -7.29
C CYS A 54 -15.73 0.37 -7.74
N LEU A 55 -16.16 -0.77 -7.21
CA LEU A 55 -17.45 -1.35 -7.60
C LEU A 55 -18.61 -0.45 -7.17
N LEU A 56 -18.60 0.03 -5.92
CA LEU A 56 -19.63 0.91 -5.36
C LEU A 56 -19.72 2.24 -6.12
N GLU A 57 -18.60 2.91 -6.36
CA GLU A 57 -18.54 4.12 -7.20
C GLU A 57 -18.96 3.84 -8.65
N GLY A 58 -18.80 2.59 -9.09
CA GLY A 58 -19.28 2.07 -10.36
C GLY A 58 -20.81 1.97 -10.47
N GLY A 59 -21.54 2.18 -9.36
CA GLY A 59 -23.00 2.23 -9.34
C GLY A 59 -23.68 0.88 -9.11
N ILE A 60 -22.99 -0.10 -8.52
CA ILE A 60 -23.68 -1.29 -8.02
C ILE A 60 -24.57 -0.93 -6.82
N ALA A 61 -25.70 -1.63 -6.66
CA ALA A 61 -26.68 -1.38 -5.60
C ALA A 61 -26.26 -1.92 -4.23
N GLY A 62 -25.36 -2.91 -4.20
CA GLY A 62 -24.83 -3.48 -2.97
C GLY A 62 -23.74 -4.50 -3.24
N LEU A 63 -22.87 -4.71 -2.26
CA LEU A 63 -21.64 -5.48 -2.38
C LEU A 63 -21.56 -6.56 -1.30
N VAL A 64 -21.23 -7.79 -1.72
CA VAL A 64 -20.80 -8.86 -0.81
C VAL A 64 -19.32 -9.12 -1.02
N ILE A 65 -18.56 -9.18 0.07
CA ILE A 65 -17.14 -9.53 0.05
C ILE A 65 -16.98 -10.96 0.55
N VAL A 66 -16.25 -11.78 -0.22
CA VAL A 66 -16.00 -13.18 0.10
C VAL A 66 -14.55 -13.35 0.53
N GLY A 67 -14.29 -13.44 1.82
CA GLY A 67 -12.93 -13.39 2.38
C GLY A 67 -12.76 -14.19 3.66
N ALA A 68 -11.53 -14.21 4.19
CA ALA A 68 -11.27 -14.80 5.49
C ALA A 68 -11.63 -13.79 6.61
N PRO A 69 -12.19 -14.25 7.74
CA PRO A 69 -12.41 -13.39 8.91
C PRO A 69 -11.11 -12.69 9.34
N GLY A 70 -11.17 -11.39 9.64
CA GLY A 70 -10.03 -10.58 10.07
C GLY A 70 -9.34 -9.78 8.95
N SER A 71 -9.78 -9.92 7.70
CA SER A 71 -9.27 -9.16 6.53
C SER A 71 -10.01 -7.84 6.27
N GLU A 72 -10.96 -7.47 7.13
CA GLU A 72 -11.95 -6.40 6.90
C GLU A 72 -11.44 -4.98 7.19
N HIS A 73 -10.13 -4.78 7.28
CA HIS A 73 -9.58 -3.50 7.71
C HIS A 73 -9.97 -2.34 6.78
N GLY A 74 -10.70 -1.35 7.33
CA GLY A 74 -11.14 -0.16 6.63
C GLY A 74 -12.46 -0.31 5.88
N LEU A 75 -13.07 -1.51 5.88
CA LEU A 75 -14.34 -1.78 5.19
C LEU A 75 -15.55 -1.10 5.83
N GLU A 76 -15.47 -0.73 7.12
CA GLU A 76 -16.51 0.00 7.83
C GLU A 76 -16.85 1.37 7.18
N ARG A 77 -15.92 1.90 6.37
CA ARG A 77 -16.10 3.15 5.62
C ARG A 77 -16.88 3.00 4.33
N LEU A 78 -17.18 1.77 3.88
CA LEU A 78 -17.92 1.52 2.65
C LEU A 78 -19.42 1.80 2.77
N GLY A 79 -19.94 2.01 3.98
CA GLY A 79 -21.34 2.38 4.19
C GLY A 79 -22.33 1.21 4.10
N PRO A 80 -23.64 1.52 4.05
CA PRO A 80 -24.71 0.52 4.05
C PRO A 80 -24.74 -0.36 2.78
N GLU A 81 -24.05 0.05 1.72
CA GLU A 81 -23.95 -0.71 0.48
C GLU A 81 -23.06 -1.96 0.63
N LEU A 82 -22.22 -2.05 1.68
CA LEU A 82 -21.59 -3.31 2.05
C LEU A 82 -22.61 -4.21 2.77
N LEU A 83 -23.17 -5.16 2.02
CA LEU A 83 -24.26 -6.00 2.49
C LEU A 83 -23.79 -7.09 3.46
N ALA A 84 -22.66 -7.72 3.15
CA ALA A 84 -22.09 -8.78 3.98
C ALA A 84 -20.61 -9.03 3.67
N VAL A 85 -19.91 -9.57 4.68
CA VAL A 85 -18.64 -10.27 4.50
C VAL A 85 -18.88 -11.74 4.85
N VAL A 86 -18.62 -12.64 3.90
CA VAL A 86 -18.90 -14.07 4.05
C VAL A 86 -17.64 -14.90 3.85
N PRO A 87 -17.53 -16.08 4.51
CA PRO A 87 -16.40 -16.97 4.32
C PRO A 87 -16.34 -17.49 2.88
N GLY A 88 -15.13 -17.63 2.36
CA GLY A 88 -14.87 -18.27 1.06
C GLY A 88 -15.00 -19.80 1.09
N GLY A 89 -15.11 -20.37 -0.10
CA GLY A 89 -15.10 -21.81 -0.32
C GLY A 89 -13.70 -22.40 -0.53
N LYS A 90 -13.62 -23.67 -0.95
CA LYS A 90 -12.32 -24.34 -1.17
C LYS A 90 -11.63 -23.81 -2.41
N GLU A 91 -12.39 -23.66 -3.49
CA GLU A 91 -11.94 -23.13 -4.77
C GLU A 91 -12.49 -21.72 -5.03
N ARG A 92 -11.98 -21.06 -6.08
CA ARG A 92 -12.47 -19.73 -6.49
C ARG A 92 -13.96 -19.76 -6.83
N VAL A 93 -14.41 -20.78 -7.55
CA VAL A 93 -15.82 -20.95 -7.93
C VAL A 93 -16.73 -21.10 -6.70
N ASP A 94 -16.31 -21.88 -5.70
CA ASP A 94 -17.07 -22.05 -4.47
C ASP A 94 -17.22 -20.72 -3.73
N SER A 95 -16.16 -19.89 -3.74
CA SER A 95 -16.18 -18.56 -3.14
C SER A 95 -17.17 -17.63 -3.86
N VAL A 96 -17.21 -17.67 -5.19
CA VAL A 96 -18.20 -16.90 -5.97
C VAL A 96 -19.62 -17.35 -5.63
N LEU A 97 -19.87 -18.66 -5.52
CA LEU A 97 -21.17 -19.21 -5.14
C LEU A 97 -21.60 -18.79 -3.72
N CYS A 98 -20.67 -18.76 -2.75
CA CYS A 98 -20.92 -18.23 -1.41
C CYS A 98 -21.34 -16.76 -1.45
N GLY A 99 -20.66 -15.94 -2.28
CA GLY A 99 -21.03 -14.53 -2.47
C GLY A 99 -22.40 -14.35 -3.09
N LEU A 100 -22.71 -15.11 -4.15
CA LEU A 100 -24.02 -15.10 -4.81
C LEU A 100 -25.16 -15.50 -3.85
N ALA A 101 -24.92 -16.47 -2.98
CA ALA A 101 -25.92 -16.90 -1.99
C ALA A 101 -26.26 -15.82 -0.95
N ALA A 102 -25.34 -14.89 -0.69
CA ALA A 102 -25.52 -13.80 0.27
C ALA A 102 -26.10 -12.51 -0.36
N LEU A 103 -26.21 -12.45 -1.69
CA LEU A 103 -26.86 -11.34 -2.38
C LEU A 103 -28.40 -11.43 -2.32
N PRO A 104 -29.13 -10.30 -2.39
CA PRO A 104 -30.59 -10.28 -2.50
C PRO A 104 -31.10 -11.18 -3.63
N VAL A 105 -32.21 -11.86 -3.38
CA VAL A 105 -32.78 -12.87 -4.31
C VAL A 105 -33.20 -12.22 -5.63
N ASP A 106 -33.58 -10.95 -5.59
CA ASP A 106 -34.00 -10.10 -6.71
C ASP A 106 -32.84 -9.35 -7.39
N ALA A 107 -31.58 -9.68 -7.08
CA ALA A 107 -30.43 -9.16 -7.81
C ALA A 107 -30.43 -9.70 -9.26
N ASP A 108 -30.76 -8.84 -10.23
CA ASP A 108 -30.84 -9.20 -11.65
C ASP A 108 -29.47 -9.49 -12.26
N LEU A 109 -28.56 -8.52 -12.13
CA LEU A 109 -27.19 -8.60 -12.62
C LEU A 109 -26.22 -8.70 -11.44
N VAL A 110 -25.14 -9.46 -11.64
CA VAL A 110 -24.06 -9.58 -10.66
C VAL A 110 -22.71 -9.30 -11.31
N ALA A 111 -21.97 -8.37 -10.73
CA ALA A 111 -20.58 -8.06 -11.04
C ALA A 111 -19.65 -8.87 -10.12
N VAL A 112 -18.97 -9.87 -10.66
CA VAL A 112 -17.95 -10.64 -9.93
C VAL A 112 -16.58 -10.01 -10.17
N HIS A 113 -15.89 -9.59 -9.10
CA HIS A 113 -14.59 -8.91 -9.19
C HIS A 113 -13.52 -9.61 -8.34
N ASP A 114 -12.26 -9.52 -8.79
CA ASP A 114 -11.14 -10.03 -8.00
C ASP A 114 -10.65 -8.92 -7.07
N ALA A 115 -10.60 -9.17 -5.76
CA ALA A 115 -10.08 -8.18 -4.78
C ALA A 115 -8.63 -7.76 -5.05
N ALA A 116 -7.87 -8.58 -5.77
CA ALA A 116 -6.51 -8.28 -6.18
C ALA A 116 -6.39 -7.28 -7.35
N ARG A 117 -7.52 -6.71 -7.83
CA ARG A 117 -7.56 -5.68 -8.86
C ARG A 117 -8.08 -4.34 -8.28
N PRO A 118 -7.27 -3.60 -7.51
CA PRO A 118 -7.71 -2.38 -6.84
C PRO A 118 -7.84 -1.17 -7.78
N PHE A 119 -7.31 -1.25 -9.00
CA PHE A 119 -7.19 -0.12 -9.92
C PHE A 119 -8.20 -0.16 -11.08
N CYS A 120 -9.29 -0.93 -10.94
CA CYS A 120 -10.41 -0.83 -11.86
C CYS A 120 -10.98 0.59 -11.78
N HIS A 121 -11.30 1.21 -12.92
CA HIS A 121 -11.96 2.51 -12.91
C HIS A 121 -13.49 2.31 -12.77
N PRO A 122 -14.21 3.12 -11.97
CA PRO A 122 -15.67 3.02 -11.83
C PRO A 122 -16.44 3.06 -13.15
N GLN A 123 -15.89 3.73 -14.16
CA GLN A 123 -16.47 3.86 -15.49
C GLN A 123 -16.42 2.54 -16.28
N LEU A 124 -15.44 1.66 -16.02
CA LEU A 124 -15.45 0.29 -16.55
C LEU A 124 -16.64 -0.51 -16.01
N VAL A 125 -16.89 -0.42 -14.70
CA VAL A 125 -18.03 -1.09 -14.05
C VAL A 125 -19.35 -0.66 -14.70
N ARG A 126 -19.55 0.65 -14.92
CA ARG A 126 -20.74 1.19 -15.58
C ARG A 126 -20.92 0.66 -17.00
N ARG A 127 -19.84 0.64 -17.80
CA ARG A 127 -19.87 0.09 -19.18
C ARG A 127 -20.24 -1.39 -19.19
N LEU A 128 -19.68 -2.18 -18.27
CA LEU A 128 -19.98 -3.60 -18.15
C LEU A 128 -21.43 -3.85 -17.72
N CYS A 129 -21.95 -3.09 -16.75
CA CYS A 129 -23.35 -3.20 -16.33
C CYS A 129 -24.32 -2.85 -17.46
N ALA A 130 -24.05 -1.77 -18.21
CA ALA A 130 -24.86 -1.39 -19.36
C ALA A 130 -24.85 -2.49 -20.46
N ALA A 131 -23.67 -3.00 -20.81
CA ALA A 131 -23.54 -4.07 -21.79
C ALA A 131 -24.22 -5.37 -21.35
N ALA A 132 -24.08 -5.77 -20.08
CA ALA A 132 -24.71 -6.96 -19.53
C ALA A 132 -26.24 -6.81 -19.39
N ALA A 133 -26.75 -5.60 -19.13
CA ALA A 133 -28.18 -5.35 -19.16
C ALA A 133 -28.77 -5.67 -20.54
N GLU A 134 -28.10 -5.27 -21.62
CA GLU A 134 -28.56 -5.52 -23.00
C GLU A 134 -28.35 -6.98 -23.45
N THR A 135 -27.23 -7.60 -23.10
CA THR A 135 -26.78 -8.87 -23.69
C THR A 135 -26.83 -10.07 -22.74
N GLY A 136 -27.04 -9.83 -21.45
CA GLY A 136 -27.09 -10.82 -20.39
C GLY A 136 -25.74 -11.11 -19.73
N ALA A 137 -24.61 -10.90 -20.40
CA ALA A 137 -23.28 -11.00 -19.80
C ALA A 137 -22.24 -10.15 -20.54
N ALA A 138 -21.32 -9.53 -19.79
CA ALA A 138 -20.24 -8.71 -20.31
C ALA A 138 -18.93 -8.97 -19.56
N VAL A 139 -17.83 -8.95 -20.31
CA VAL A 139 -16.47 -9.20 -19.82
C VAL A 139 -15.48 -8.17 -20.38
N PRO A 140 -14.58 -7.61 -19.54
CA PRO A 140 -13.52 -6.72 -20.00
C PRO A 140 -12.41 -7.51 -20.70
N LEU A 141 -12.09 -7.10 -21.93
CA LEU A 141 -11.10 -7.70 -22.81
C LEU A 141 -10.05 -6.67 -23.22
N LEU A 142 -8.78 -7.04 -23.10
CA LEU A 142 -7.64 -6.27 -23.60
C LEU A 142 -6.94 -7.02 -24.74
N PRO A 143 -6.38 -6.31 -25.73
CA PRO A 143 -5.49 -6.92 -26.71
C PRO A 143 -4.24 -7.47 -26.02
N SER A 144 -3.61 -8.49 -26.62
CA SER A 144 -2.26 -8.91 -26.24
C SER A 144 -1.23 -8.13 -27.07
N VAL A 145 -0.35 -7.39 -26.39
CA VAL A 145 0.74 -6.64 -27.05
C VAL A 145 1.98 -7.50 -27.29
N ASP A 146 2.17 -8.54 -26.46
CA ASP A 146 3.26 -9.48 -26.59
C ASP A 146 2.95 -10.59 -27.60
N SER A 147 4.00 -11.17 -28.17
CA SER A 147 3.88 -12.40 -28.95
C SER A 147 3.51 -13.56 -28.02
N LEU A 148 2.38 -14.22 -28.31
CA LEU A 148 1.97 -15.42 -27.59
C LEU A 148 2.40 -16.66 -28.37
N ILE A 149 2.84 -17.68 -27.65
CA ILE A 149 3.12 -19.02 -28.17
C ILE A 149 2.21 -19.98 -27.43
N GLN A 150 1.50 -20.84 -28.17
CA GLN A 150 0.80 -21.96 -27.57
C GLN A 150 1.79 -23.10 -27.36
N LEU A 151 1.75 -23.76 -26.21
CA LEU A 151 2.46 -25.01 -26.01
C LEU A 151 1.48 -26.17 -26.23
N ASP A 152 1.92 -27.23 -26.89
CA ASP A 152 1.15 -28.46 -26.97
C ASP A 152 1.21 -29.25 -25.64
N GLY A 153 0.50 -30.40 -25.58
CA GLY A 153 0.51 -31.25 -24.38
C GLY A 153 1.87 -31.85 -24.01
N SER A 154 2.87 -31.74 -24.89
CA SER A 154 4.26 -32.13 -24.65
C SER A 154 5.17 -30.95 -24.25
N GLY A 155 4.62 -29.73 -24.21
CA GLY A 155 5.37 -28.51 -23.90
C GLY A 155 6.10 -27.90 -25.09
N GLN A 156 5.88 -28.39 -26.31
CA GLN A 156 6.53 -27.84 -27.51
C GLN A 156 5.79 -26.61 -28.06
N PRO A 157 6.50 -25.55 -28.49
CA PRO A 157 5.91 -24.40 -29.16
C PRO A 157 5.11 -24.77 -30.41
N SER A 158 3.90 -24.23 -30.54
CA SER A 158 3.06 -24.32 -31.74
C SER A 158 2.62 -22.94 -32.23
N THR A 159 2.51 -22.80 -33.55
CA THR A 159 2.23 -21.53 -34.24
C THR A 159 0.74 -21.25 -34.46
N GLY A 160 -0.14 -21.82 -33.61
CA GLY A 160 -1.59 -21.79 -33.81
C GLY A 160 -2.32 -20.52 -33.35
N LEU A 161 -1.65 -19.64 -32.58
CA LEU A 161 -2.28 -18.43 -32.03
C LEU A 161 -1.82 -17.18 -32.79
N THR A 162 -2.77 -16.37 -33.26
CA THR A 162 -2.49 -15.01 -33.72
C THR A 162 -2.90 -14.00 -32.64
N ARG A 163 -2.24 -12.84 -32.60
CA ARG A 163 -2.61 -11.75 -31.67
C ARG A 163 -4.05 -11.24 -31.89
N ALA A 164 -4.60 -11.42 -33.09
CA ALA A 164 -5.95 -11.00 -33.43
C ALA A 164 -7.01 -11.87 -32.73
N ASP A 165 -6.70 -13.13 -32.46
CA ASP A 165 -7.66 -14.15 -31.96
C ASP A 165 -7.64 -14.30 -30.44
N VAL A 166 -6.74 -13.59 -29.75
CA VAL A 166 -6.52 -13.70 -28.31
C VAL A 166 -6.81 -12.38 -27.62
N ARG A 167 -7.41 -12.47 -26.44
CA ARG A 167 -7.63 -11.33 -25.55
C ARG A 167 -7.23 -11.70 -24.13
N ARG A 168 -6.68 -10.74 -23.40
CA ARG A 168 -6.46 -10.84 -21.96
C ARG A 168 -7.78 -10.49 -21.28
N VAL A 169 -8.27 -11.40 -20.44
CA VAL A 169 -9.52 -11.22 -19.72
C VAL A 169 -9.25 -10.56 -18.37
N GLN A 170 -10.11 -9.62 -17.98
CA GLN A 170 -10.08 -8.97 -16.67
C GLN A 170 -11.36 -9.24 -15.86
N THR A 171 -11.39 -8.70 -14.65
CA THR A 171 -12.60 -8.57 -13.83
C THR A 171 -12.77 -7.07 -13.50
N PRO A 172 -14.00 -6.54 -13.27
CA PRO A 172 -15.24 -7.27 -12.99
C PRO A 172 -15.82 -7.98 -14.21
N GLN A 173 -16.54 -9.08 -14.00
CA GLN A 173 -17.35 -9.75 -15.03
C GLN A 173 -18.81 -9.65 -14.61
N VAL A 174 -19.67 -9.14 -15.47
CA VAL A 174 -21.07 -8.84 -15.14
C VAL A 174 -21.98 -9.78 -15.90
N ALA A 175 -22.89 -10.47 -15.22
CA ALA A 175 -23.85 -11.33 -15.89
C ALA A 175 -25.16 -11.47 -15.11
N ARG A 176 -26.20 -11.94 -15.79
CA ARG A 176 -27.48 -12.32 -15.15
C ARG A 176 -27.21 -13.35 -14.06
N ARG A 177 -27.79 -13.12 -12.87
CA ARG A 177 -27.63 -13.99 -11.71
C ARG A 177 -27.98 -15.45 -12.04
N GLU A 178 -29.10 -15.66 -12.72
CA GLU A 178 -29.56 -16.99 -13.15
C GLU A 178 -28.54 -17.71 -14.05
N TRP A 179 -27.94 -16.99 -15.00
CA TRP A 179 -26.96 -17.55 -15.93
C TRP A 179 -25.66 -17.90 -15.20
N LEU A 180 -25.21 -17.04 -14.28
CA LEU A 180 -24.05 -17.32 -13.44
C LEU A 180 -24.25 -18.57 -12.58
N LEU A 181 -25.39 -18.70 -11.89
CA LEU A 181 -25.69 -19.87 -11.07
C LEU A 181 -25.71 -21.16 -11.89
N GLN A 182 -26.36 -21.13 -13.05
CA GLN A 182 -26.41 -22.30 -13.95
C GLN A 182 -25.02 -22.65 -14.51
N ALA A 183 -24.27 -21.65 -14.99
CA ALA A 183 -22.96 -21.85 -15.59
C ALA A 183 -21.93 -22.36 -14.59
N LEU A 184 -21.86 -21.76 -13.39
CA LEU A 184 -20.93 -22.18 -12.35
C LEU A 184 -21.30 -23.57 -11.80
N GLY A 185 -22.60 -23.89 -11.67
CA GLY A 185 -23.05 -25.20 -11.22
C GLY A 185 -22.78 -26.35 -12.21
N SER A 186 -22.76 -26.07 -13.51
CA SER A 186 -22.58 -27.09 -14.56
C SER A 186 -21.15 -27.18 -15.12
N HIS A 187 -20.45 -26.04 -15.23
CA HIS A 187 -19.15 -25.93 -15.90
C HIS A 187 -18.07 -25.26 -15.03
N GLY A 188 -18.37 -24.91 -13.78
CA GLY A 188 -17.45 -24.17 -12.91
C GLY A 188 -16.17 -24.91 -12.53
N ALA A 189 -16.18 -26.25 -12.47
CA ALA A 189 -15.02 -27.05 -12.07
C ALA A 189 -13.82 -26.98 -13.05
N GLY A 190 -14.07 -26.62 -14.32
CA GLY A 190 -13.03 -26.45 -15.36
C GLY A 190 -12.85 -25.01 -15.83
N ALA A 191 -13.61 -24.08 -15.27
CA ALA A 191 -13.60 -22.68 -15.69
C ALA A 191 -12.44 -21.92 -15.02
N THR A 192 -11.76 -21.08 -15.80
CA THR A 192 -10.69 -20.20 -15.28
C THR A 192 -11.24 -18.91 -14.69
N ASP A 193 -12.46 -18.52 -15.11
CA ASP A 193 -13.20 -17.34 -14.70
C ASP A 193 -14.72 -17.51 -14.98
N GLU A 194 -15.54 -16.49 -14.67
CA GLU A 194 -16.99 -16.58 -14.89
C GLU A 194 -17.35 -16.62 -16.39
N SER A 195 -16.61 -15.88 -17.23
CA SER A 195 -16.85 -15.79 -18.67
C SER A 195 -16.65 -17.13 -19.38
N SER A 196 -15.63 -17.90 -19.01
CA SER A 196 -15.39 -19.24 -19.54
C SER A 196 -16.46 -20.23 -19.12
N ALA A 197 -16.97 -20.16 -17.88
CA ALA A 197 -18.11 -20.97 -17.44
C ALA A 197 -19.38 -20.63 -18.25
N LEU A 198 -19.67 -19.34 -18.44
CA LEU A 198 -20.84 -18.87 -19.19
C LEU A 198 -20.80 -19.34 -20.66
N LEU A 199 -19.64 -19.19 -21.31
CA LEU A 199 -19.44 -19.65 -22.69
C LEU A 199 -19.59 -21.18 -22.81
N ALA A 200 -19.03 -21.94 -21.87
CA ALA A 200 -19.15 -23.40 -21.86
C ALA A 200 -20.61 -23.86 -21.66
N ALA A 201 -21.38 -23.12 -20.86
CA ALA A 201 -22.81 -23.35 -20.69
C ALA A 201 -23.67 -22.86 -21.88
N GLY A 202 -23.07 -22.28 -22.92
CA GLY A 202 -23.76 -21.83 -24.13
C GLY A 202 -24.39 -20.43 -24.03
N PHE A 203 -24.08 -19.66 -22.99
CA PHE A 203 -24.57 -18.29 -22.86
C PHE A 203 -23.72 -17.30 -23.68
N PRO A 204 -24.34 -16.26 -24.28
CA PRO A 204 -23.60 -15.20 -24.95
C PRO A 204 -22.84 -14.35 -23.92
N VAL A 205 -21.62 -13.95 -24.27
CA VAL A 205 -20.80 -13.03 -23.46
C VAL A 205 -20.27 -11.92 -24.36
N MET A 206 -20.61 -10.67 -24.05
CA MET A 206 -20.15 -9.49 -24.78
C MET A 206 -18.77 -9.04 -24.27
N GLY A 207 -17.83 -8.85 -25.20
CA GLY A 207 -16.56 -8.21 -24.89
C GLY A 207 -16.71 -6.69 -24.78
N VAL A 208 -16.24 -6.11 -23.67
CA VAL A 208 -16.10 -4.66 -23.47
C VAL A 208 -14.62 -4.34 -23.40
N GLU A 209 -14.19 -3.17 -23.91
CA GLU A 209 -12.79 -2.77 -23.83
C GLU A 209 -12.33 -2.63 -22.37
N GLY A 210 -11.31 -3.41 -21.99
CA GLY A 210 -10.71 -3.39 -20.66
C GLY A 210 -9.78 -2.19 -20.43
N GLU A 211 -9.02 -2.23 -19.33
CA GLU A 211 -8.15 -1.13 -18.90
C GLU A 211 -6.76 -1.64 -18.50
N GLU A 212 -5.69 -1.15 -19.12
CA GLU A 212 -4.33 -1.59 -18.75
C GLU A 212 -4.00 -1.30 -17.28
N ALA A 213 -4.54 -0.22 -16.71
CA ALA A 213 -4.37 0.11 -15.30
C ALA A 213 -5.04 -0.91 -14.36
N ASN A 214 -6.06 -1.65 -14.81
CA ASN A 214 -6.81 -2.65 -14.04
C ASN A 214 -6.04 -3.99 -13.93
N ILE A 215 -4.78 -3.89 -13.50
CA ILE A 215 -3.88 -5.02 -13.29
C ILE A 215 -4.33 -5.86 -12.10
N LYS A 216 -3.99 -7.15 -12.14
CA LYS A 216 -4.18 -8.07 -11.02
C LYS A 216 -2.87 -8.20 -10.24
N ILE A 217 -2.84 -7.64 -9.03
CA ILE A 217 -1.70 -7.77 -8.13
C ILE A 217 -1.49 -9.24 -7.80
N THR A 218 -0.39 -9.79 -8.28
CA THR A 218 0.01 -11.19 -8.13
C THR A 218 1.39 -11.30 -7.50
N ARG A 219 2.26 -10.32 -7.76
CA ARG A 219 3.64 -10.18 -7.26
C ARG A 219 3.85 -8.76 -6.73
N PRO A 220 4.85 -8.52 -5.85
CA PRO A 220 5.17 -7.17 -5.37
C PRO A 220 5.47 -6.15 -6.48
N THR A 221 6.08 -6.61 -7.59
CA THR A 221 6.39 -5.78 -8.76
C THR A 221 5.16 -5.27 -9.52
N ASP A 222 3.98 -5.82 -9.24
CA ASP A 222 2.73 -5.38 -9.87
C ASP A 222 2.19 -4.10 -9.22
N LEU A 223 2.73 -3.65 -8.09
CA LEU A 223 2.31 -2.39 -7.49
C LEU A 223 2.83 -1.23 -8.34
N PRO A 224 1.98 -0.28 -8.75
CA PRO A 224 2.41 0.87 -9.54
C PRO A 224 3.46 1.66 -8.74
N SER A 225 4.63 1.90 -9.34
CA SER A 225 5.63 2.78 -8.75
C SER A 225 5.16 4.23 -8.89
N ARG A 226 4.60 4.80 -7.81
CA ARG A 226 4.42 6.25 -7.75
C ARG A 226 5.68 6.91 -7.21
N PRO A 227 6.07 8.08 -7.73
CA PRO A 227 7.22 8.82 -7.22
C PRO A 227 6.94 9.21 -5.76
N ARG A 228 7.76 8.68 -4.86
CA ARG A 228 7.78 9.10 -3.45
C ARG A 228 8.28 10.54 -3.40
N ARG A 229 7.78 11.33 -2.45
CA ARG A 229 8.32 12.66 -2.21
C ARG A 229 9.55 12.55 -1.31
N THR A 230 10.59 13.33 -1.61
CA THR A 230 11.76 13.43 -0.75
C THR A 230 11.61 14.66 0.14
N VAL A 231 11.75 14.46 1.45
CA VAL A 231 11.76 15.52 2.44
C VAL A 231 13.07 15.50 3.21
N VAL A 232 13.45 16.65 3.76
CA VAL A 232 14.65 16.79 4.58
C VAL A 232 14.23 17.39 5.91
N GLY A 233 14.65 16.77 7.00
CA GLY A 233 14.59 17.35 8.33
C GLY A 233 15.97 17.76 8.82
N GLN A 234 15.98 18.74 9.71
CA GLN A 234 17.17 19.30 10.35
C GLN A 234 16.99 19.19 11.85
N GLY A 235 18.04 18.77 12.54
CA GLY A 235 18.14 18.88 13.99
C GLY A 235 19.43 19.57 14.39
N PHE A 236 19.36 20.28 15.51
CA PHE A 236 20.51 20.96 16.10
C PHE A 236 20.39 20.87 17.61
N ASP A 237 21.42 20.33 18.26
CA ASP A 237 21.43 20.17 19.71
C ASP A 237 22.79 20.56 20.31
N VAL A 238 22.80 20.96 21.58
CA VAL A 238 23.97 21.48 22.30
C VAL A 238 23.96 20.99 23.74
N HIS A 239 25.04 20.30 24.13
CA HIS A 239 25.27 19.91 25.52
C HIS A 239 26.53 20.57 26.08
N ARG A 240 26.51 20.86 27.37
CA ARG A 240 27.67 21.36 28.13
C ARG A 240 28.62 20.20 28.44
N TYR A 241 29.94 20.42 28.44
CA TYR A 241 30.87 19.39 28.92
C TYR A 241 30.76 19.15 30.44
N ASP A 242 30.93 17.89 30.83
CA ASP A 242 30.93 17.44 32.23
C ASP A 242 31.96 16.34 32.45
N ALA A 243 32.99 16.64 33.24
CA ALA A 243 34.07 15.71 33.54
C ALA A 243 33.66 14.55 34.45
N SER A 244 32.50 14.65 35.11
CA SER A 244 32.00 13.60 36.00
C SER A 244 31.21 12.51 35.26
N ARG A 245 30.95 12.69 33.97
CA ARG A 245 30.13 11.79 33.16
C ARG A 245 30.93 11.13 32.04
N PRO A 246 30.53 9.91 31.62
CA PRO A 246 31.02 9.32 30.38
C PRO A 246 30.55 10.13 29.15
N LEU A 247 31.27 10.03 28.04
CA LEU A 247 30.84 10.58 26.75
C LEU A 247 30.13 9.51 25.93
N TYR A 248 28.86 9.73 25.63
CA TYR A 248 28.12 8.96 24.62
C TYR A 248 27.97 9.78 23.33
N LEU A 249 28.28 9.17 22.18
CA LEU A 249 28.03 9.72 20.85
C LEU A 249 27.56 8.64 19.89
N GLY A 250 26.39 8.82 19.30
CA GLY A 250 25.76 7.87 18.37
C GLY A 250 25.52 6.47 18.95
N GLY A 251 25.17 6.40 20.24
CA GLY A 251 24.91 5.16 20.97
C GLY A 251 26.18 4.38 21.31
N CYS A 252 27.33 5.04 21.35
CA CYS A 252 28.62 4.47 21.73
C CYS A 252 29.25 5.26 22.87
N GLU A 253 29.78 4.56 23.88
CA GLU A 253 30.60 5.17 24.93
C GLU A 253 32.04 5.38 24.41
N LEU A 254 32.54 6.61 24.50
CA LEU A 254 33.89 7.00 24.08
C LEU A 254 34.80 7.07 25.32
N GLN A 255 35.55 6.01 25.56
CA GLN A 255 36.44 5.92 26.71
C GLN A 255 37.56 6.96 26.67
N GLY A 256 37.81 7.60 27.81
CA GLY A 256 38.89 8.57 28.00
C GLY A 256 38.60 9.98 27.47
N GLU A 257 37.40 10.22 26.94
CA GLU A 257 36.95 11.53 26.47
C GLU A 257 36.08 12.24 27.52
N LEU A 258 35.94 13.56 27.39
CA LEU A 258 35.14 14.38 28.31
C LEU A 258 33.64 14.21 28.04
N GLY A 259 32.88 13.81 29.06
CA GLY A 259 31.43 13.60 28.95
C GLY A 259 30.63 14.88 28.77
N LEU A 260 29.30 14.71 28.67
CA LEU A 260 28.33 15.77 28.46
C LEU A 260 27.28 15.78 29.56
N ALA A 261 26.89 16.97 29.98
CA ALA A 261 25.74 17.20 30.85
C ALA A 261 24.45 17.20 30.02
N GLY A 262 23.42 16.55 30.56
CA GLY A 262 22.09 16.49 29.96
C GLY A 262 21.18 15.54 30.74
N HIS A 263 19.91 15.50 30.34
CA HIS A 263 19.03 14.38 30.68
C HIS A 263 19.47 13.14 29.86
N SER A 264 18.94 11.95 30.18
CA SER A 264 19.37 10.66 29.59
C SER A 264 20.89 10.41 29.71
N ASP A 265 21.45 9.58 28.83
CA ASP A 265 22.89 9.39 28.62
C ASP A 265 23.61 10.62 28.01
N ALA A 266 22.86 11.69 27.69
CA ALA A 266 23.34 12.96 27.14
C ALA A 266 24.03 12.84 25.76
N ASP A 267 23.61 11.88 24.93
CA ASP A 267 24.09 11.70 23.55
C ASP A 267 23.53 12.79 22.61
N VAL A 268 24.23 13.93 22.58
CA VAL A 268 23.89 15.10 21.73
C VAL A 268 23.81 14.75 20.23
N LEU A 269 24.50 13.69 19.78
CA LEU A 269 24.47 13.29 18.38
C LEU A 269 23.16 12.59 18.05
N LEU A 270 22.70 11.68 18.91
CA LEU A 270 21.40 11.04 18.75
C LEU A 270 20.25 12.02 18.93
N HIS A 271 20.35 12.95 19.88
CA HIS A 271 19.32 13.97 20.07
C HIS A 271 19.11 14.85 18.82
N ALA A 272 20.20 15.39 18.25
CA ALA A 272 20.11 16.14 17.00
C ALA A 272 19.55 15.29 15.85
N LEU A 273 19.91 14.00 15.78
CA LEU A 273 19.37 13.09 14.77
C LEU A 273 17.86 12.82 14.95
N VAL A 274 17.40 12.66 16.19
CA VAL A 274 15.98 12.51 16.54
C VAL A 274 15.18 13.70 16.04
N ASP A 275 15.62 14.93 16.34
CA ASP A 275 14.97 16.15 15.86
C ASP A 275 14.95 16.23 14.32
N ALA A 276 16.03 15.82 13.65
CA ALA A 276 16.05 15.77 12.19
C ALA A 276 15.01 14.79 11.63
N LEU A 277 14.82 13.63 12.27
CA LEU A 277 13.82 12.65 11.84
C LEU A 277 12.39 13.10 12.13
N LEU A 278 12.12 13.62 13.33
CA LEU A 278 10.82 14.17 13.71
C LEU A 278 10.43 15.34 12.81
N GLY A 279 11.37 16.26 12.56
CA GLY A 279 11.18 17.39 11.66
C GLY A 279 10.87 16.97 10.22
N ALA A 280 11.51 15.90 9.72
CA ALA A 280 11.26 15.39 8.37
C ALA A 280 9.80 14.94 8.16
N VAL A 281 9.14 14.47 9.22
CA VAL A 281 7.74 14.01 9.18
C VAL A 281 6.75 14.98 9.81
N GLY A 282 7.21 16.17 10.24
CA GLY A 282 6.37 17.19 10.85
C GLY A 282 5.82 16.79 12.23
N ALA A 283 6.57 15.97 12.97
CA ALA A 283 6.18 15.45 14.28
C ALA A 283 6.76 16.27 15.45
N GLY A 284 7.05 17.55 15.27
CA GLY A 284 7.63 18.40 16.33
C GLY A 284 9.10 18.08 16.62
N ASP A 285 9.50 18.19 17.89
CA ASP A 285 10.86 17.96 18.39
C ASP A 285 10.93 16.96 19.56
N ILE A 286 12.14 16.56 19.95
CA ILE A 286 12.37 15.58 21.02
C ILE A 286 11.74 15.98 22.36
N GLY A 287 11.64 17.28 22.66
CA GLY A 287 11.07 17.79 23.90
C GLY A 287 9.55 17.65 23.97
N GLU A 288 8.86 17.69 22.83
CA GLU A 288 7.42 17.42 22.73
C GLU A 288 7.09 15.94 23.02
N HIS A 289 7.96 15.01 22.61
CA HIS A 289 7.76 13.56 22.84
C HIS A 289 8.31 13.08 24.18
N PHE A 290 9.40 13.70 24.65
CA PHE A 290 10.14 13.29 25.85
C PHE A 290 10.42 14.52 26.74
N PRO A 291 9.40 15.04 27.45
CA PRO A 291 9.58 16.22 28.27
C PRO A 291 10.64 16.00 29.36
N PRO A 292 11.65 16.88 29.50
CA PRO A 292 12.75 16.69 30.45
C PRO A 292 12.32 16.78 31.93
N SER A 293 11.09 17.25 32.19
CA SER A 293 10.49 17.29 33.52
C SER A 293 10.07 15.91 34.06
N GLU A 294 9.99 14.88 33.21
CA GLU A 294 9.58 13.54 33.61
C GLU A 294 10.77 12.70 34.10
N ALA A 295 10.72 12.28 35.37
CA ALA A 295 11.81 11.54 36.02
C ALA A 295 12.17 10.21 35.33
N ARG A 296 11.26 9.60 34.55
CA ARG A 296 11.49 8.33 33.86
C ARG A 296 12.56 8.39 32.75
N TRP A 297 12.91 9.60 32.29
CA TRP A 297 13.93 9.80 31.25
C TRP A 297 15.32 10.12 31.82
N ALA A 298 15.43 10.26 33.15
CA ALA A 298 16.73 10.35 33.80
C ALA A 298 17.53 9.06 33.55
N ASP A 299 18.75 9.19 33.01
CA ASP A 299 19.67 8.09 32.68
C ASP A 299 19.15 7.07 31.65
N ALA A 300 18.12 7.42 30.87
CA ALA A 300 17.65 6.59 29.75
C ALA A 300 18.71 6.48 28.64
N ASP A 301 18.72 5.35 27.93
CA ASP A 301 19.53 5.16 26.73
C ASP A 301 18.87 5.93 25.56
N SER A 302 19.58 6.88 24.95
CA SER A 302 19.02 7.74 23.90
C SER A 302 18.63 7.00 22.62
N THR A 303 19.05 5.74 22.47
CA THR A 303 18.56 4.88 21.37
C THR A 303 17.06 4.62 21.44
N ILE A 304 16.41 4.74 22.61
CA ILE A 304 14.94 4.63 22.71
C ILE A 304 14.23 5.80 22.02
N PHE A 305 14.79 7.00 22.10
CA PHE A 305 14.24 8.19 21.44
C PHE A 305 14.38 8.07 19.92
N LEU A 306 15.52 7.55 19.47
CA LEU A 306 15.74 7.25 18.06
C LEU A 306 14.75 6.19 17.55
N ALA A 307 14.54 5.11 18.30
CA ALA A 307 13.58 4.06 17.93
C ALA A 307 12.15 4.62 17.81
N HIS A 308 11.74 5.51 18.71
CA HIS A 308 10.44 6.19 18.63
C HIS A 308 10.32 7.07 17.38
N ALA A 309 11.33 7.91 17.10
CA ALA A 309 11.34 8.75 15.91
C ALA A 309 11.30 7.91 14.61
N MET A 310 12.05 6.81 14.55
CA MET A 310 11.99 5.83 13.44
C MET A 310 10.60 5.20 13.32
N GLY A 311 9.94 4.91 14.44
CA GLY A 311 8.55 4.43 14.49
C GLY A 311 7.58 5.42 13.84
N LEU A 312 7.67 6.71 14.20
CA LEU A 312 6.84 7.77 13.61
C LEU A 312 7.12 7.96 12.12
N VAL A 313 8.38 7.84 11.68
CA VAL A 313 8.72 7.83 10.25
C VAL A 313 8.03 6.67 9.53
N ALA A 314 8.06 5.46 10.12
CA ALA A 314 7.41 4.29 9.56
C ALA A 314 5.87 4.41 9.53
N GLU A 315 5.27 4.96 10.57
CA GLU A 315 3.82 5.24 10.65
C GLU A 315 3.36 6.23 9.57
N ALA A 316 4.19 7.23 9.25
CA ALA A 316 3.98 8.13 8.12
C ALA A 316 4.21 7.46 6.74
N GLY A 317 4.49 6.16 6.71
CA GLY A 317 4.83 5.40 5.51
C GLY A 317 6.21 5.76 4.95
N GLY A 318 7.04 6.43 5.73
CA GLY A 318 8.34 6.96 5.37
C GLY A 318 9.47 5.94 5.39
N ARG A 319 10.58 6.28 4.72
CA ARG A 319 11.85 5.56 4.80
C ARG A 319 12.98 6.57 4.90
N VAL A 320 13.88 6.37 5.86
CA VAL A 320 15.12 7.14 5.92
C VAL A 320 16.01 6.67 4.77
N GLU A 321 16.56 7.59 3.99
CA GLU A 321 17.44 7.28 2.85
C GLU A 321 18.90 7.58 3.17
N HIS A 322 19.12 8.65 3.92
CA HIS A 322 20.44 9.20 4.18
C HIS A 322 20.42 10.11 5.41
N VAL A 323 21.52 10.11 6.17
CA VAL A 323 21.77 11.04 7.26
C VAL A 323 23.17 11.65 7.16
N ASP A 324 23.27 12.94 7.48
CA ASP A 324 24.55 13.67 7.52
C ASP A 324 24.66 14.46 8.82
N LEU A 325 25.69 14.14 9.60
CA LEU A 325 25.88 14.60 10.98
C LEU A 325 27.18 15.38 11.08
N CYS A 326 27.15 16.54 11.71
CA CYS A 326 28.32 17.40 11.94
C CYS A 326 28.48 17.68 13.44
N LEU A 327 29.54 17.14 14.04
CA LEU A 327 30.01 17.57 15.36
C LEU A 327 30.69 18.93 15.24
N ILE A 328 30.35 19.87 16.10
CA ILE A 328 30.90 21.23 16.10
C ILE A 328 31.51 21.49 17.49
N GLY A 329 32.84 21.44 17.57
CA GLY A 329 33.57 21.56 18.83
C GLY A 329 35.06 21.23 18.70
N GLU A 330 35.84 21.65 19.69
CA GLU A 330 37.29 21.41 19.72
C GLU A 330 37.69 19.97 20.09
N GLN A 331 36.78 19.22 20.71
CA GLN A 331 36.97 17.84 21.15
C GLN A 331 35.60 17.10 21.15
N PRO A 332 35.55 15.75 21.17
CA PRO A 332 36.67 14.84 20.93
C PRO A 332 37.17 14.93 19.48
N ARG A 333 38.37 14.39 19.21
CA ARG A 333 38.79 14.18 17.81
C ARG A 333 37.96 13.04 17.25
N LEU A 334 37.15 13.29 16.22
CA LEU A 334 36.26 12.28 15.65
C LEU A 334 36.98 11.10 14.95
N ARG A 335 38.19 11.33 14.38
CA ARG A 335 38.86 10.36 13.50
C ARG A 335 38.98 8.93 14.07
N PRO A 336 39.37 8.71 15.34
CA PRO A 336 39.47 7.37 15.93
C PRO A 336 38.12 6.67 16.11
N TYR A 337 37.04 7.44 16.26
CA TYR A 337 35.72 6.94 16.63
C TYR A 337 34.74 6.87 15.44
N LYS A 338 35.03 7.55 14.32
CA LYS A 338 34.11 7.68 13.18
C LYS A 338 33.57 6.33 12.69
N ALA A 339 34.43 5.33 12.49
CA ALA A 339 34.01 4.03 11.98
C ALA A 339 33.11 3.27 12.98
N LEU A 340 33.40 3.37 14.28
CA LEU A 340 32.60 2.78 15.35
C LEU A 340 31.20 3.38 15.37
N ILE A 341 31.12 4.72 15.40
CA ILE A 341 29.85 5.45 15.48
C ILE A 341 29.01 5.21 14.22
N VAL A 342 29.61 5.29 13.02
CA VAL A 342 28.88 5.02 11.76
C VAL A 342 28.36 3.57 11.73
N GLY A 343 29.14 2.61 12.23
CA GLY A 343 28.69 1.22 12.34
C GLY A 343 27.51 1.05 13.30
N ARG A 344 27.52 1.74 14.43
CA ARG A 344 26.39 1.73 15.38
C ARG A 344 25.14 2.39 14.80
N LEU A 345 25.28 3.56 14.18
CA LEU A 345 24.17 4.25 13.51
C LEU A 345 23.58 3.42 12.35
N SER A 346 24.43 2.69 11.61
CA SER A 346 24.00 1.77 10.55
C SER A 346 23.07 0.69 11.10
N GLN A 347 23.38 0.14 12.28
CA GLN A 347 22.53 -0.84 12.96
C GLN A 347 21.23 -0.22 13.48
N LEU A 348 21.31 0.94 14.14
CA LEU A 348 20.16 1.60 14.74
C LEU A 348 19.15 2.14 13.71
N LEU A 349 19.64 2.64 12.57
CA LEU A 349 18.81 3.19 11.49
C LEU A 349 18.42 2.15 10.45
N GLU A 350 18.97 0.94 10.52
CA GLU A 350 18.86 -0.10 9.48
C GLU A 350 19.30 0.40 8.09
N LEU A 351 20.33 1.26 8.05
CA LEU A 351 20.86 1.87 6.84
C LEU A 351 22.22 1.29 6.45
N PRO A 352 22.55 1.18 5.15
CA PRO A 352 23.92 0.89 4.73
C PRO A 352 24.84 2.02 5.17
N ALA A 353 26.06 1.69 5.58
CA ALA A 353 27.04 2.67 6.06
C ALA A 353 27.31 3.80 5.04
N GLN A 354 27.14 3.56 3.74
CA GLN A 354 27.29 4.56 2.68
C GLN A 354 26.21 5.65 2.71
N SER A 355 25.07 5.39 3.36
CA SER A 355 23.99 6.36 3.58
C SER A 355 24.17 7.19 4.85
N ILE A 356 25.27 7.00 5.59
CA ILE A 356 25.55 7.70 6.85
C ILE A 356 26.86 8.45 6.72
N ASN A 357 26.79 9.77 6.76
CA ASN A 357 27.99 10.60 6.87
C ASN A 357 28.10 11.21 8.27
N LEU A 358 29.30 11.11 8.85
CA LEU A 358 29.65 11.74 10.12
C LEU A 358 30.92 12.55 9.93
N LYS A 359 30.83 13.86 10.17
CA LYS A 359 31.91 14.83 10.05
C LYS A 359 32.04 15.64 11.34
N ALA A 360 33.17 16.30 11.49
CA ALA A 360 33.44 17.19 12.61
C ALA A 360 34.14 18.46 12.11
N THR A 361 33.90 19.57 12.78
CA THR A 361 34.57 20.84 12.54
C THR A 361 34.84 21.54 13.87
N THR A 362 36.00 22.18 13.96
CA THR A 362 36.38 23.08 15.04
C THR A 362 35.76 24.46 14.79
N THR A 363 35.71 25.29 15.83
CA THR A 363 35.32 26.70 15.67
C THR A 363 36.50 27.63 15.90
N GLU A 364 37.72 27.12 15.72
CA GLU A 364 38.99 27.84 15.82
C GLU A 364 39.11 28.65 17.13
N GLY A 365 38.68 28.07 18.25
CA GLY A 365 38.69 28.75 19.56
C GLY A 365 37.64 29.85 19.74
N LEU A 366 36.73 30.04 18.78
CA LEU A 366 35.64 31.02 18.84
C LEU A 366 34.36 30.42 19.43
N GLY A 367 33.60 31.22 20.17
CA GLY A 367 32.31 30.81 20.73
C GLY A 367 32.41 29.78 21.85
N PHE A 368 31.26 29.27 22.32
CA PHE A 368 31.20 28.30 23.42
C PHE A 368 31.81 26.94 23.01
N THR A 369 31.64 26.55 21.74
CA THR A 369 32.25 25.35 21.16
C THR A 369 33.78 25.46 21.11
N GLY A 370 34.30 26.65 20.78
CA GLY A 370 35.73 26.94 20.70
C GLY A 370 36.40 27.10 22.06
N ARG A 371 35.69 27.69 23.04
CA ARG A 371 36.14 27.79 24.43
C ARG A 371 35.99 26.49 25.23
N ARG A 372 35.54 25.40 24.58
CA ARG A 372 35.30 24.09 25.22
C ARG A 372 34.30 24.16 26.37
N GLU A 373 33.27 24.98 26.22
CA GLU A 373 32.16 25.06 27.17
C GLU A 373 31.10 24.00 26.87
N GLY A 374 30.99 23.56 25.60
CA GLY A 374 30.07 22.51 25.18
C GLY A 374 30.38 21.95 23.80
N LEU A 375 29.62 20.93 23.42
CA LEU A 375 29.63 20.29 22.11
C LEU A 375 28.28 20.53 21.44
N ALA A 376 28.30 20.97 20.18
CA ALA A 376 27.09 21.13 19.37
C ALA A 376 27.06 20.07 18.26
N VAL A 377 25.87 19.67 17.84
CA VAL A 377 25.67 18.77 16.71
C VAL A 377 24.61 19.33 15.78
N GLN A 378 24.89 19.28 14.49
CA GLN A 378 23.89 19.49 13.44
C GLN A 378 23.66 18.18 12.70
N ALA A 379 22.40 17.80 12.54
CA ALA A 379 21.98 16.61 11.82
C ALA A 379 21.04 16.99 10.66
N LEU A 380 21.19 16.30 9.54
CA LEU A 380 20.26 16.30 8.43
C LEU A 380 19.78 14.88 8.18
N ALA A 381 18.49 14.69 7.99
CA ALA A 381 17.89 13.42 7.63
C ALA A 381 17.06 13.57 6.35
N THR A 382 17.39 12.77 5.33
CA THR A 382 16.61 12.68 4.10
C THR A 382 15.66 11.49 4.21
N VAL A 383 14.36 11.74 4.05
CA VAL A 383 13.30 10.73 4.16
C VAL A 383 12.47 10.71 2.88
N THR A 384 12.15 9.53 2.37
CA THR A 384 11.13 9.38 1.31
C THR A 384 9.78 9.04 1.91
N LEU A 385 8.78 9.88 1.62
CA LEU A 385 7.40 9.71 2.05
C LEU A 385 6.49 9.33 0.87
N PRO A 386 5.32 8.74 1.13
CA PRO A 386 4.27 8.61 0.13
C PRO A 386 3.94 9.97 -0.51
N PRO A 387 3.38 10.01 -1.74
CA PRO A 387 2.89 11.25 -2.33
C PRO A 387 1.92 11.97 -1.38
N LEU A 388 1.84 13.30 -1.45
CA LEU A 388 0.81 14.03 -0.73
C LEU A 388 -0.56 13.56 -1.25
N ARG A 389 -1.53 13.37 -0.36
CA ARG A 389 -2.92 13.18 -0.78
C ARG A 389 -3.33 14.43 -1.54
N GLU A 390 -3.74 14.29 -2.80
CA GLU A 390 -4.47 15.36 -3.48
C GLU A 390 -5.68 15.69 -2.61
N ARG A 391 -5.83 16.95 -2.20
CA ARG A 391 -7.05 17.37 -1.53
C ARG A 391 -8.17 17.15 -2.54
N ALA A 392 -9.18 16.37 -2.17
CA ALA A 392 -10.43 16.32 -2.92
C ALA A 392 -11.05 17.72 -2.90
N GLY A 393 -10.88 18.47 -3.98
CA GLY A 393 -11.40 19.82 -4.15
C GLY A 393 -10.31 20.89 -4.26
N ASP A 394 -9.91 21.18 -5.49
CA ASP A 394 -9.75 22.54 -6.00
C ASP A 394 -10.52 22.66 -7.32
#